data_AF-A0A3B3S7E2-F1
#
_entry.id   AF-A0A3B3S7E2-F1
#
_cell.length_a   1.000
_cell.length_b   1.000
_cell.length_c   1.000
_cell.angle_alpha   90.00
_cell.angle_beta   90.00
_cell.angle_gamma   90.00
#
_symmetry.space_group_name_H-M   'P 1'
#
loop_
_entity.id
_entity.type
_entity.pdbx_description
1 polymer ?
#
loop_
_entity_poly.entity_id
_entity_poly.type
_entity_poly.pdbx_seq_one_letter_code
_entity_poly.pdbx_strand_id
1 'polypeptide(L)'
;MSMPNMVGVPLSMLDPKFLHTNSTSHTWPFSAIAELIDNAYDPDVMAKQLWIDWTRIKGFDCLTFQDNGKGMTKKGMHKMLSFGFSDKQAVGGHAPVGMYGNGFKSSSMRLGKDAIIFSKISDTMSVGLLSQSYLESIQAEHVVVPIVTLGHDGQSSVEDAASLQDILKHSPFNTEEELLTELTAITSISSTGTRIIIWNLRRVANGETEFDLSTNRYDIRIPEDACETHKNQNITQSVPEIIYSLRVSISDGEPIGSQAGFGACKYLP
;
A
#
# COMPACT_ATOMS: atom_id res chain seq x y z
N MET A 1 -12.92 12.32 -22.98
CA MET A 1 -12.46 13.54 -23.68
C MET A 1 -10.94 13.60 -23.51
N SER A 2 -10.18 13.60 -24.60
CA SER A 2 -8.78 14.00 -24.55
C SER A 2 -8.71 15.46 -24.09
N MET A 3 -7.76 15.79 -23.22
CA MET A 3 -7.53 17.19 -22.87
C MET A 3 -7.27 18.00 -24.15
N PRO A 4 -7.87 19.19 -24.32
CA PRO A 4 -7.45 20.08 -25.40
C PRO A 4 -5.95 20.37 -25.25
N ASN A 5 -5.22 20.42 -26.36
CA ASN A 5 -3.78 20.71 -26.38
C ASN A 5 -3.49 22.01 -25.60
N MET A 6 -3.07 21.88 -24.34
CA MET A 6 -2.71 23.00 -23.46
C MET A 6 -1.27 23.46 -23.75
N VAL A 7 -0.98 23.78 -25.01
CA VAL A 7 0.35 24.25 -25.40
C VAL A 7 0.67 25.54 -24.65
N GLY A 8 1.74 25.53 -23.85
CA GLY A 8 2.25 26.70 -23.12
C GLY A 8 1.70 26.90 -21.70
N VAL A 9 0.82 26.02 -21.21
CA VAL A 9 0.36 26.06 -19.80
C VAL A 9 1.16 25.04 -18.98
N PRO A 10 1.90 25.44 -17.93
CA PRO A 10 2.66 24.51 -17.11
C PRO A 10 1.73 23.61 -16.30
N LEU A 11 2.09 22.33 -16.18
CA LEU A 11 1.40 21.40 -15.30
C LEU A 11 1.80 21.65 -13.84
N SER A 12 0.87 21.41 -12.92
CA SER A 12 1.21 21.36 -11.49
C SER A 12 2.16 20.20 -11.21
N MET A 13 3.15 20.44 -10.38
CA MET A 13 4.23 19.51 -10.08
C MET A 13 4.10 18.99 -8.66
N LEU A 14 4.54 17.76 -8.42
CA LEU A 14 4.56 17.13 -7.10
C LEU A 14 5.99 16.86 -6.69
N ASP A 15 6.47 17.61 -5.70
CA ASP A 15 7.78 17.40 -5.08
C ASP A 15 7.81 16.03 -4.38
N PRO A 16 8.87 15.20 -4.54
CA PRO A 16 9.00 13.93 -3.83
C PRO A 16 8.79 13.99 -2.31
N LYS A 17 9.14 15.10 -1.66
CA LYS A 17 8.88 15.31 -0.22
C LYS A 17 7.41 15.28 0.13
N PHE A 18 6.53 15.53 -0.84
CA PHE A 18 5.09 15.41 -0.66
C PHE A 18 4.67 13.99 -0.29
N LEU A 19 5.39 12.94 -0.72
CA LEU A 19 5.09 11.57 -0.29
C LEU A 19 5.17 11.41 1.22
N HIS A 20 6.19 12.01 1.84
CA HIS A 20 6.33 12.04 3.29
C HIS A 20 5.25 12.90 3.94
N THR A 21 5.05 14.14 3.47
CA THR A 21 4.02 15.05 4.01
C THR A 21 2.62 14.44 3.94
N ASN A 22 2.31 13.74 2.84
CA ASN A 22 1.02 13.10 2.66
C ASN A 22 0.80 11.90 3.62
N SER A 23 1.87 11.30 4.12
CA SER A 23 1.79 10.21 5.10
C SER A 23 1.37 10.67 6.50
N THR A 24 1.50 11.97 6.82
CA THR A 24 1.21 12.50 8.15
C THR A 24 -0.28 12.60 8.45
N SER A 25 -1.16 12.26 7.50
CA SER A 25 -2.59 12.09 7.73
C SER A 25 -2.90 10.95 8.71
N HIS A 26 -2.00 9.97 8.81
CA HIS A 26 -2.14 8.82 9.69
C HIS A 26 -1.28 9.01 10.95
N THR A 27 -1.92 9.26 12.07
CA THR A 27 -1.24 9.31 13.37
C THR A 27 -0.96 7.91 13.91
N TRP A 28 -1.82 6.94 13.63
CA TRP A 28 -1.70 5.55 14.09
C TRP A 28 -1.40 4.57 12.93
N PRO A 29 -0.45 3.62 13.06
CA PRO A 29 -0.12 2.71 11.96
C PRO A 29 -1.31 1.86 11.49
N PHE A 30 -2.19 1.42 12.41
CA PHE A 30 -3.34 0.61 12.02
C PHE A 30 -4.37 1.37 11.18
N SER A 31 -4.43 2.71 11.25
CA SER A 31 -5.31 3.47 10.36
C SER A 31 -4.80 3.49 8.92
N ALA A 32 -3.48 3.46 8.73
CA ALA A 32 -2.89 3.26 7.40
C ALA A 32 -3.15 1.85 6.87
N ILE A 33 -3.04 0.83 7.74
CA ILE A 33 -3.39 -0.55 7.37
C ILE A 33 -4.87 -0.66 6.99
N ALA A 34 -5.77 -0.04 7.75
CA ALA A 34 -7.21 -0.03 7.45
C ALA A 34 -7.50 0.53 6.05
N GLU A 35 -6.85 1.63 5.64
CA GLU A 35 -7.03 2.15 4.28
C GLU A 35 -6.56 1.20 3.17
N LEU A 36 -5.55 0.36 3.44
CA LEU A 36 -5.15 -0.69 2.48
C LEU A 36 -6.19 -1.83 2.43
N ILE A 37 -6.78 -2.17 3.57
CA ILE A 37 -7.89 -3.16 3.65
C ILE A 37 -9.11 -2.65 2.86
N ASP A 38 -9.49 -1.39 3.06
CA ASP A 38 -10.62 -0.76 2.38
C ASP A 38 -10.46 -0.80 0.85
N ASN A 39 -9.24 -0.57 0.35
CA ASN A 39 -8.96 -0.66 -1.08
C ASN A 39 -9.18 -2.07 -1.65
N ALA A 40 -8.86 -3.13 -0.89
CA ALA A 40 -9.11 -4.50 -1.32
C ALA A 40 -10.61 -4.85 -1.28
N TYR A 41 -11.33 -4.32 -0.29
CA TYR A 41 -12.77 -4.54 -0.15
C TYR A 41 -13.61 -3.79 -1.18
N ASP A 42 -13.16 -2.61 -1.61
CA ASP A 42 -13.94 -1.70 -2.44
C ASP A 42 -14.57 -2.36 -3.69
N PRO A 43 -15.75 -1.91 -4.15
CA PRO A 43 -16.55 -2.57 -5.17
C PRO A 43 -15.91 -2.68 -6.56
N ASP A 44 -14.87 -1.89 -6.84
CA ASP A 44 -14.06 -2.02 -8.04
C ASP A 44 -13.07 -3.19 -7.92
N VAL A 45 -12.56 -3.51 -6.73
CA VAL A 45 -11.62 -4.62 -6.46
C VAL A 45 -12.33 -5.91 -6.08
N MET A 46 -13.31 -5.85 -5.17
CA MET A 46 -14.14 -6.98 -4.69
C MET A 46 -13.34 -8.20 -4.23
N ALA A 47 -12.24 -7.99 -3.50
CA ALA A 47 -11.51 -9.11 -2.92
C ALA A 47 -12.41 -9.86 -1.93
N LYS A 48 -12.34 -11.20 -1.98
CA LYS A 48 -13.02 -12.06 -0.99
C LYS A 48 -12.12 -12.31 0.22
N GLN A 49 -10.81 -12.28 0.01
CA GLN A 49 -9.81 -12.55 1.01
C GLN A 49 -8.65 -11.57 0.84
N LEU A 50 -8.10 -11.16 1.97
CA LEU A 50 -6.90 -10.35 2.08
C LEU A 50 -5.98 -11.02 3.10
N TRP A 51 -4.73 -11.24 2.71
CA TRP A 51 -3.67 -11.75 3.56
C TRP A 51 -2.73 -10.60 3.91
N ILE A 52 -2.59 -10.35 5.20
CA ILE A 52 -1.63 -9.39 5.75
C ILE A 52 -0.57 -10.17 6.49
N ASP A 53 0.68 -9.98 6.10
CA ASP A 53 1.80 -10.73 6.68
C ASP A 53 3.04 -9.85 6.84
N TRP A 54 3.90 -10.25 7.77
CA TRP A 54 5.26 -9.75 7.87
C TRP A 54 6.23 -10.81 7.36
N THR A 55 7.18 -10.39 6.55
CA THR A 55 8.24 -11.28 6.06
C THR A 55 9.55 -10.52 5.92
N ARG A 56 10.63 -11.27 5.71
CA ARG A 56 11.96 -10.70 5.44
C ARG A 56 12.40 -11.04 4.01
N ILE A 57 12.53 -10.02 3.17
CA ILE A 57 12.95 -10.16 1.77
C ILE A 57 14.34 -9.53 1.63
N LYS A 58 15.35 -10.33 1.29
CA LYS A 58 16.76 -9.90 1.16
C LYS A 58 17.25 -9.02 2.33
N GLY A 59 16.84 -9.38 3.55
CA GLY A 59 17.22 -8.65 4.77
C GLY A 59 16.34 -7.46 5.14
N PHE A 60 15.41 -7.04 4.28
CA PHE A 60 14.42 -6.02 4.60
C PHE A 60 13.24 -6.63 5.35
N ASP A 61 12.85 -6.02 6.47
CA ASP A 61 11.55 -6.28 7.09
C ASP A 61 10.47 -5.66 6.21
N CYS A 62 9.49 -6.48 5.81
CA CYS A 62 8.45 -6.11 4.86
C CYS A 62 7.07 -6.41 5.42
N LEU A 63 6.14 -5.46 5.25
CA LEU A 63 4.71 -5.73 5.38
C LEU A 63 4.16 -6.07 4.00
N THR A 64 3.37 -7.14 3.92
CA THR A 64 2.76 -7.60 2.67
C THR A 64 1.24 -7.61 2.80
N PHE A 65 0.58 -7.16 1.74
CA PHE A 65 -0.88 -7.13 1.62
C PHE A 65 -1.22 -7.81 0.29
N GLN A 66 -1.82 -8.99 0.34
CA GLN A 66 -2.21 -9.73 -0.85
C GLN A 66 -3.70 -9.98 -0.86
N ASP A 67 -4.37 -9.60 -1.94
CA ASP A 67 -5.79 -9.85 -2.15
C ASP A 67 -6.04 -10.71 -3.39
N ASN A 68 -7.19 -11.38 -3.40
CA ASN A 68 -7.69 -12.13 -4.55
C ASN A 68 -8.78 -11.39 -5.35
N GLY A 69 -8.73 -10.06 -5.33
CA GLY A 69 -9.64 -9.19 -6.07
C GLY A 69 -9.35 -9.16 -7.57
N LYS A 70 -9.93 -8.18 -8.25
CA LYS A 70 -9.88 -8.08 -9.72
C LYS A 70 -8.50 -7.75 -10.31
N GLY A 71 -7.58 -7.22 -9.50
CA GLY A 71 -6.28 -6.72 -9.96
C GLY A 71 -6.39 -5.43 -10.78
N MET A 72 -5.26 -4.99 -11.36
CA MET A 72 -5.12 -3.73 -12.09
C MET A 72 -4.32 -3.89 -13.38
N THR A 73 -4.72 -3.18 -14.43
CA THR A 73 -3.89 -2.96 -15.62
C THR A 73 -2.79 -1.94 -15.31
N LYS A 74 -1.74 -1.85 -16.14
CA LYS A 74 -0.75 -0.76 -16.10
C LYS A 74 -1.38 0.63 -15.98
N LYS A 75 -2.45 0.89 -16.75
CA LYS A 75 -3.18 2.17 -16.69
C LYS A 75 -3.89 2.37 -15.35
N GLY A 76 -4.51 1.32 -14.81
CA GLY A 76 -5.13 1.34 -13.48
C GLY A 76 -4.09 1.60 -12.39
N MET A 77 -2.95 0.91 -12.44
CA MET A 77 -1.81 1.10 -11.55
C MET A 77 -1.25 2.53 -11.64
N HIS A 78 -1.08 3.08 -12.85
CA HIS A 78 -0.61 4.45 -13.01
C HIS A 78 -1.58 5.47 -12.38
N LYS A 79 -2.90 5.28 -12.52
CA LYS A 79 -3.89 6.09 -11.80
C LYS A 79 -3.80 5.89 -10.28
N MET A 80 -3.67 4.65 -9.81
CA MET A 80 -3.51 4.31 -8.39
C MET A 80 -2.26 4.96 -7.79
N LEU A 81 -1.19 5.12 -8.56
CA LEU A 81 0.05 5.79 -8.13
C LEU A 81 0.02 7.32 -8.34
N SER A 82 -0.89 7.83 -9.15
CA SER A 82 -1.08 9.27 -9.41
C SER A 82 -2.05 9.93 -8.43
N PHE A 83 -1.77 11.14 -7.99
CA PHE A 83 -2.61 11.83 -7.00
C PHE A 83 -3.94 12.34 -7.60
N GLY A 84 -5.03 12.21 -6.82
CA GLY A 84 -6.33 12.79 -7.15
C GLY A 84 -7.16 11.99 -8.17
N PHE A 85 -6.69 10.84 -8.64
CA PHE A 85 -7.47 9.95 -9.50
C PHE A 85 -8.29 8.96 -8.66
N SER A 86 -9.61 9.08 -8.72
CA SER A 86 -10.55 8.07 -8.22
C SER A 86 -11.74 7.99 -9.17
N ASP A 87 -11.96 6.81 -9.75
CA ASP A 87 -13.13 6.52 -10.57
C ASP A 87 -14.10 5.58 -9.82
N LYS A 88 -13.97 5.45 -8.50
CA LYS A 88 -14.74 4.50 -7.70
C LYS A 88 -16.23 4.90 -7.70
N GLN A 89 -17.07 3.93 -8.04
CA GLN A 89 -18.53 4.09 -8.08
C GLN A 89 -19.18 2.97 -7.27
N ALA A 90 -20.38 3.23 -6.75
CA ALA A 90 -21.15 2.21 -6.09
C ALA A 90 -21.56 1.12 -7.10
N VAL A 91 -21.31 -0.15 -6.77
CA VAL A 91 -21.69 -1.31 -7.59
C VAL A 91 -22.61 -2.19 -6.78
N GLY A 92 -23.81 -2.48 -7.29
CA GLY A 92 -24.75 -3.40 -6.63
C GLY A 92 -25.19 -2.95 -5.22
N GLY A 93 -25.25 -1.64 -4.96
CA GLY A 93 -25.59 -1.10 -3.63
C GLY A 93 -24.42 -1.06 -2.64
N HIS A 94 -23.25 -1.56 -3.01
CA HIS A 94 -22.02 -1.44 -2.23
C HIS A 94 -21.32 -0.13 -2.59
N ALA A 95 -21.30 0.82 -1.64
CA ALA A 95 -20.62 2.10 -1.79
C ALA A 95 -19.11 1.95 -1.54
N PRO A 96 -18.24 2.58 -2.36
CA PRO A 96 -16.81 2.58 -2.09
C PRO A 96 -16.46 3.40 -0.85
N VAL A 97 -15.48 2.92 -0.09
CA VAL A 97 -14.87 3.61 1.05
C VAL A 97 -13.90 4.68 0.54
N GLY A 98 -13.06 4.34 -0.45
CA GLY A 98 -12.09 5.26 -1.03
C GLY A 98 -12.73 6.27 -2.00
N MET A 99 -12.71 7.56 -1.68
CA MET A 99 -13.24 8.60 -2.60
C MET A 99 -12.17 9.54 -3.16
N TYR A 100 -11.05 9.70 -2.46
CA TYR A 100 -10.12 10.82 -2.70
C TYR A 100 -8.95 10.48 -3.63
N GLY A 101 -8.74 9.22 -3.99
CA GLY A 101 -7.62 8.81 -4.82
C GLY A 101 -6.25 9.02 -4.15
N ASN A 102 -6.22 9.08 -2.81
CA ASN A 102 -5.01 9.32 -2.03
C ASN A 102 -4.61 8.16 -1.12
N GLY A 103 -5.57 7.30 -0.75
CA GLY A 103 -5.43 6.42 0.39
C GLY A 103 -4.26 5.44 0.32
N PHE A 104 -4.01 4.84 -0.85
CA PHE A 104 -2.82 4.01 -1.04
C PHE A 104 -1.50 4.77 -0.80
N LYS A 105 -1.38 6.02 -1.28
CA LYS A 105 -0.13 6.79 -1.16
C LYS A 105 0.11 7.20 0.28
N SER A 106 -0.90 7.74 0.96
CA SER A 106 -0.77 8.15 2.37
C SER A 106 -0.49 6.96 3.27
N SER A 107 -1.21 5.85 3.10
CA SER A 107 -1.03 4.63 3.90
C SER A 107 0.32 3.95 3.67
N SER A 108 0.70 3.71 2.41
CA SER A 108 1.98 3.04 2.11
C SER A 108 3.17 3.85 2.62
N MET A 109 3.17 5.17 2.38
CA MET A 109 4.24 6.07 2.85
C MET A 109 4.22 6.30 4.37
N ARG A 110 3.10 6.00 5.05
CA ARG A 110 3.03 6.00 6.51
C ARG A 110 3.77 4.80 7.09
N LEU A 111 3.57 3.63 6.49
CA LEU A 111 4.08 2.34 6.98
C LEU A 111 5.57 2.15 6.65
N GLY A 112 6.02 2.60 5.48
CA GLY A 112 7.42 2.51 5.06
C GLY A 112 7.79 3.55 4.04
N LYS A 113 9.09 3.68 3.76
CA LYS A 113 9.59 4.63 2.75
C LYS A 113 9.28 4.18 1.32
N ASP A 114 9.13 2.88 1.12
CA ASP A 114 9.13 2.29 -0.20
C ASP A 114 8.09 1.17 -0.32
N ALA A 115 7.37 1.17 -1.45
CA ALA A 115 6.33 0.20 -1.75
C ALA A 115 6.43 -0.26 -3.22
N ILE A 116 6.25 -1.56 -3.43
CA ILE A 116 6.18 -2.19 -4.75
C ILE A 116 4.85 -2.93 -4.83
N ILE A 117 4.20 -2.81 -5.98
CA ILE A 117 2.86 -3.32 -6.21
C ILE A 117 2.94 -4.28 -7.38
N PHE A 118 2.60 -5.53 -7.11
CA PHE A 118 2.39 -6.56 -8.11
C PHE A 118 0.88 -6.70 -8.33
N SER A 119 0.41 -6.65 -9.57
CA SER A 119 -1.00 -6.83 -9.85
C SER A 119 -1.21 -7.62 -11.12
N LYS A 120 -2.22 -8.49 -11.12
CA LYS A 120 -2.55 -9.36 -12.24
C LYS A 120 -4.02 -9.26 -12.60
N ILE A 121 -4.28 -9.01 -13.88
CA ILE A 121 -5.59 -9.17 -14.52
C ILE A 121 -5.44 -10.17 -15.65
N SER A 122 -6.10 -11.33 -15.53
CA SER A 122 -6.09 -12.41 -16.53
C SER A 122 -4.69 -12.67 -17.09
N ASP A 123 -4.40 -12.16 -18.27
CA ASP A 123 -3.20 -12.46 -19.05
C ASP A 123 -2.14 -11.35 -18.95
N THR A 124 -2.45 -10.27 -18.23
CA THR A 124 -1.55 -9.13 -18.03
C THR A 124 -1.11 -9.03 -16.59
N MET A 125 0.18 -8.86 -16.40
CA MET A 125 0.81 -8.64 -15.10
C MET A 125 1.50 -7.29 -15.10
N SER A 126 1.37 -6.53 -14.03
CA SER A 126 1.98 -5.22 -13.90
C SER A 126 2.71 -5.11 -12.57
N VAL A 127 3.85 -4.43 -12.60
CA VAL A 127 4.65 -4.11 -11.41
C VAL A 127 4.87 -2.61 -11.37
N GLY A 128 4.59 -1.98 -10.23
CA GLY A 128 4.75 -0.56 -10.02
C GLY A 128 5.55 -0.26 -8.77
N LEU A 129 6.35 0.81 -8.81
CA LEU A 129 7.18 1.25 -7.70
C LEU A 129 6.79 2.66 -7.24
N LEU A 130 6.53 2.80 -5.93
CA LEU A 130 6.39 4.08 -5.25
C LEU A 130 7.42 4.12 -4.10
N SER A 131 8.54 4.80 -4.33
CA SER A 131 9.70 4.72 -3.44
C SER A 131 10.32 6.09 -3.21
N GLN A 132 10.34 6.51 -1.94
CA GLN A 132 11.06 7.72 -1.52
C GLN A 132 12.57 7.53 -1.72
N SER A 133 13.09 6.34 -1.41
CA SER A 133 14.52 6.02 -1.57
C SER A 133 14.97 6.09 -3.04
N TYR A 134 14.15 5.61 -3.97
CA TYR A 134 14.37 5.73 -5.41
C TYR A 134 14.44 7.20 -5.82
N LEU A 135 13.40 7.99 -5.49
CA LEU A 135 13.32 9.41 -5.86
C LEU A 135 14.50 10.23 -5.30
N GLU A 136 14.90 9.96 -4.05
CA GLU A 136 16.09 10.55 -3.44
C GLU A 136 17.36 10.17 -4.20
N SER A 137 17.53 8.88 -4.55
CA SER A 137 18.73 8.37 -5.20
C SER A 137 18.97 8.93 -6.61
N ILE A 138 17.89 9.23 -7.34
CA ILE A 138 17.96 9.85 -8.67
C ILE A 138 17.87 11.38 -8.60
N GLN A 139 17.80 11.96 -7.40
CA GLN A 139 17.63 13.39 -7.17
C GLN A 139 16.43 13.96 -7.95
N ALA A 140 15.31 13.24 -7.93
CA ALA A 140 14.13 13.61 -8.70
C ALA A 140 13.59 14.98 -8.27
N GLU A 141 13.28 15.84 -9.25
CA GLU A 141 12.55 17.09 -8.98
C GLU A 141 11.05 16.85 -8.80
N HIS A 142 10.53 15.75 -9.35
CA HIS A 142 9.12 15.37 -9.32
C HIS A 142 8.93 13.89 -8.97
N VAL A 143 7.77 13.55 -8.43
CA VAL A 143 7.37 12.16 -8.23
C VAL A 143 7.30 11.45 -9.59
N VAL A 144 8.17 10.46 -9.79
CA VAL A 144 8.19 9.54 -10.93
C VAL A 144 7.86 8.14 -10.41
N VAL A 145 7.02 7.41 -11.14
CA VAL A 145 6.54 6.08 -10.75
C VAL A 145 6.86 5.05 -11.83
N PRO A 146 7.96 4.28 -11.68
CA PRO A 146 8.29 3.20 -12.60
C PRO A 146 7.16 2.16 -12.63
N ILE A 147 6.69 1.82 -13.83
CA ILE A 147 5.69 0.77 -14.04
C ILE A 147 6.07 -0.08 -15.25
N VAL A 148 6.11 -1.40 -15.08
CA VAL A 148 6.36 -2.38 -16.14
C VAL A 148 5.16 -3.31 -16.29
N THR A 149 4.86 -3.68 -17.53
CA THR A 149 3.96 -4.80 -17.85
C THR A 149 4.78 -6.02 -18.25
N LEU A 150 4.48 -7.17 -17.65
CA LEU A 150 5.10 -8.46 -17.98
C LEU A 150 4.06 -9.37 -18.67
N GLY A 151 4.50 -10.02 -19.75
CA GLY A 151 3.77 -11.09 -20.41
C GLY A 151 3.78 -12.39 -19.62
N HIS A 152 3.00 -13.38 -20.07
CA HIS A 152 2.97 -14.71 -19.43
C HIS A 152 4.30 -15.49 -19.59
N ASP A 153 5.10 -15.12 -20.60
CA ASP A 153 6.47 -15.59 -20.81
C ASP A 153 7.49 -14.90 -19.88
N GLY A 154 7.03 -13.99 -19.02
CA GLY A 154 7.87 -13.22 -18.11
C GLY A 154 8.57 -12.04 -18.77
N GLN A 155 8.38 -11.81 -20.07
CA GLN A 155 9.08 -10.73 -20.78
C GLN A 155 8.37 -9.40 -20.61
N SER A 156 9.16 -8.35 -20.38
CA SER A 156 8.69 -6.98 -20.36
C SER A 156 8.49 -6.40 -21.76
N SER A 157 7.59 -5.42 -21.89
CA SER A 157 7.49 -4.60 -23.09
C SER A 157 8.76 -3.76 -23.28
N VAL A 158 9.24 -3.62 -24.52
CA VAL A 158 10.39 -2.75 -24.87
C VAL A 158 10.15 -1.30 -24.42
N GLU A 159 8.89 -0.85 -24.40
CA GLU A 159 8.50 0.48 -23.95
C GLU A 159 8.73 0.69 -22.44
N ASP A 160 8.85 -0.39 -21.67
CA ASP A 160 8.99 -0.38 -20.21
C ASP A 160 10.43 -0.61 -19.75
N ALA A 161 11.41 -0.66 -20.67
CA ALA A 161 12.80 -0.99 -20.35
C ALA A 161 13.42 -0.07 -19.28
N ALA A 162 13.15 1.25 -19.34
CA ALA A 162 13.63 2.19 -18.33
C ALA A 162 12.98 1.94 -16.96
N SER A 163 11.65 1.78 -16.92
CA SER A 163 10.92 1.46 -15.69
C SER A 163 11.42 0.15 -15.07
N LEU A 164 11.64 -0.88 -15.89
CA LEU A 164 12.14 -2.16 -15.43
C LEU A 164 13.55 -2.00 -14.82
N GLN A 165 14.45 -1.30 -15.52
CA GLN A 165 15.80 -1.04 -15.01
C GLN A 165 15.76 -0.35 -13.64
N ASP A 166 14.90 0.65 -13.47
CA ASP A 166 14.74 1.35 -12.18
C ASP A 166 14.19 0.42 -11.09
N ILE A 167 13.18 -0.40 -11.40
CA ILE A 167 12.63 -1.39 -10.45
C ILE A 167 13.70 -2.39 -10.01
N LEU A 168 14.44 -2.96 -10.96
CA LEU A 168 15.46 -3.98 -10.66
C LEU A 168 16.62 -3.40 -9.85
N LYS A 169 16.96 -2.13 -10.06
CA LYS A 169 18.06 -1.47 -9.37
C LYS A 169 17.69 -0.99 -7.97
N HIS A 170 16.45 -0.53 -7.78
CA HIS A 170 16.05 0.22 -6.58
C HIS A 170 15.05 -0.52 -5.68
N SER A 171 14.55 -1.69 -6.07
CA SER A 171 13.70 -2.54 -5.24
C SER A 171 14.45 -3.73 -4.62
N PRO A 172 13.84 -4.47 -3.67
CA PRO A 172 14.36 -5.74 -3.18
C PRO A 172 14.43 -6.85 -4.24
N PHE A 173 13.88 -6.63 -5.43
CA PHE A 173 13.82 -7.59 -6.53
C PHE A 173 14.73 -7.09 -7.64
N ASN A 174 15.82 -7.81 -7.90
CA ASN A 174 16.91 -7.39 -8.76
C ASN A 174 16.95 -8.15 -10.10
N THR A 175 16.06 -9.12 -10.30
CA THR A 175 15.89 -9.80 -11.61
C THR A 175 14.42 -9.92 -12.01
N GLU A 176 14.15 -10.11 -13.31
CA GLU A 176 12.79 -10.33 -13.83
C GLU A 176 12.19 -11.62 -13.26
N GLU A 177 12.98 -12.66 -13.03
CA GLU A 177 12.53 -13.92 -12.44
C GLU A 177 12.03 -13.74 -11.00
N GLU A 178 12.68 -12.87 -10.23
CA GLU A 178 12.22 -12.53 -8.88
C GLU A 178 10.89 -11.78 -8.91
N LEU A 179 10.71 -10.83 -9.84
CA LEU A 179 9.41 -10.16 -10.04
C LEU A 179 8.33 -11.16 -10.47
N LEU A 180 8.65 -12.07 -11.39
CA LEU A 180 7.74 -13.10 -11.86
C LEU A 180 7.36 -14.08 -10.75
N THR A 181 8.27 -14.36 -9.80
CA THR A 181 8.00 -15.21 -8.65
C THR A 181 6.91 -14.63 -7.76
N GLU A 182 6.98 -13.33 -7.45
CA GLU A 182 5.93 -12.63 -6.67
C GLU A 182 4.59 -12.57 -7.41
N LEU A 183 4.60 -12.35 -8.73
CA LEU A 183 3.39 -12.43 -9.55
C LEU A 183 2.79 -13.84 -9.56
N THR A 184 3.63 -14.87 -9.61
CA THR A 184 3.20 -16.27 -9.57
C THR A 184 2.62 -16.61 -8.19
N ALA A 185 3.10 -16.02 -7.11
CA ALA A 185 2.52 -16.17 -5.77
C ALA A 185 1.07 -15.62 -5.67
N ILE A 186 0.67 -14.69 -6.54
CA ILE A 186 -0.74 -14.29 -6.69
C ILE A 186 -1.53 -15.45 -7.36
N THR A 187 -0.95 -16.03 -8.40
CA THR A 187 -1.59 -17.08 -9.22
C THR A 187 -1.83 -18.40 -8.52
N SER A 188 -1.02 -18.74 -7.51
CA SER A 188 -1.21 -19.95 -6.73
C SER A 188 -2.53 -19.94 -5.94
N ILE A 189 -3.12 -18.76 -5.74
CA ILE A 189 -4.35 -18.54 -4.98
C ILE A 189 -5.52 -18.16 -5.89
N SER A 190 -5.30 -17.33 -6.93
CA SER A 190 -6.36 -16.81 -7.81
C SER A 190 -5.82 -16.42 -9.19
N SER A 191 -6.67 -16.42 -10.22
CA SER A 191 -6.27 -15.94 -11.56
C SER A 191 -6.03 -14.42 -11.61
N THR A 192 -6.56 -13.67 -10.64
CA THR A 192 -6.40 -12.22 -10.49
C THR A 192 -6.10 -11.86 -9.03
N GLY A 193 -5.50 -10.70 -8.83
CA GLY A 193 -5.25 -10.18 -7.49
C GLY A 193 -4.17 -9.09 -7.49
N THR A 194 -3.91 -8.57 -6.30
CA THR A 194 -2.84 -7.59 -6.07
C THR A 194 -2.03 -8.03 -4.86
N ARG A 195 -0.71 -7.83 -4.93
CA ARG A 195 0.22 -8.01 -3.82
C ARG A 195 1.04 -6.74 -3.66
N ILE A 196 0.90 -6.08 -2.53
CA ILE A 196 1.65 -4.89 -2.15
C ILE A 196 2.71 -5.33 -1.14
N ILE A 197 3.94 -4.89 -1.35
CA ILE A 197 5.05 -5.12 -0.42
C ILE A 197 5.63 -3.77 -0.04
N ILE A 198 5.64 -3.46 1.25
CA ILE A 198 6.15 -2.22 1.82
C ILE A 198 7.38 -2.55 2.64
N TRP A 199 8.51 -1.89 2.36
CA TRP A 199 9.77 -2.06 3.08
C TRP A 199 10.35 -0.72 3.50
N ASN A 200 11.52 -0.78 4.15
CA ASN A 200 12.08 0.36 4.87
C ASN A 200 11.03 0.95 5.81
N LEU A 201 10.46 0.04 6.62
CA LEU A 201 9.41 0.33 7.58
C LEU A 201 9.83 1.45 8.53
N ARG A 202 8.85 2.21 9.00
CA ARG A 202 9.11 3.28 9.98
C ARG A 202 9.76 2.68 11.23
N ARG A 203 10.83 3.33 11.67
CA ARG A 203 11.59 2.96 12.87
C ARG A 203 11.44 4.03 13.93
N VAL A 204 11.40 3.62 15.19
CA VAL A 204 11.42 4.53 16.33
C VAL A 204 12.87 4.90 16.69
N ALA A 205 13.06 5.81 17.65
CA ALA A 205 14.38 6.40 17.94
C ALA A 205 15.47 5.39 18.33
N ASN A 206 15.09 4.23 18.88
CA ASN A 206 16.00 3.14 19.22
C ASN A 206 16.46 2.31 17.99
N GLY A 207 15.94 2.60 16.79
CA GLY A 207 16.25 1.90 15.54
C GLY A 207 15.39 0.67 15.26
N GLU A 208 14.52 0.25 16.18
CA GLU A 208 13.56 -0.84 15.98
C GLU A 208 12.37 -0.39 15.12
N THR A 209 11.68 -1.35 14.51
CA THR A 209 10.42 -1.07 13.80
C THR A 209 9.37 -0.54 14.76
N GLU A 210 8.46 0.32 14.29
CA GLU A 210 7.30 0.75 15.11
C GLU A 210 6.31 -0.39 15.41
N PHE A 211 6.53 -1.56 14.82
CA PHE A 211 5.77 -2.78 15.07
C PHE A 211 6.56 -3.75 15.95
N ASP A 212 5.86 -4.41 16.86
CA ASP A 212 6.29 -5.64 17.50
C ASP A 212 5.83 -6.83 16.66
N LEU A 213 6.81 -7.53 16.11
CA LEU A 213 6.66 -8.65 15.18
C LEU A 213 7.15 -9.97 15.80
N SER A 214 7.55 -9.93 17.07
CA SER A 214 8.26 -11.03 17.73
C SER A 214 7.46 -11.68 18.85
N THR A 215 6.65 -10.90 19.58
CA THR A 215 5.90 -11.41 20.74
C THR A 215 4.83 -12.42 20.34
N ASN A 216 4.15 -12.18 19.20
CA ASN A 216 3.14 -13.09 18.69
C ASN A 216 3.31 -13.28 17.17
N ARG A 217 3.75 -14.47 16.77
CA ARG A 217 3.97 -14.84 15.36
C ARG A 217 2.73 -14.79 14.46
N TYR A 218 1.55 -14.59 15.01
CA TYR A 218 0.27 -14.53 14.28
C TYR A 218 -0.40 -13.15 14.37
N ASP A 219 0.31 -12.13 14.85
CA ASP A 219 -0.22 -10.80 15.06
C ASP A 219 0.85 -9.74 14.75
N ILE A 220 0.43 -8.63 14.15
CA ILE A 220 1.27 -7.46 13.98
C ILE A 220 0.87 -6.50 15.09
N ARG A 221 1.78 -6.25 16.04
CA ARG A 221 1.47 -5.51 17.25
C ARG A 221 2.14 -4.15 17.28
N ILE A 222 1.61 -3.25 18.10
CA ILE A 222 2.30 -2.02 18.47
C ILE A 222 2.97 -2.24 19.84
N PRO A 223 4.25 -1.87 20.00
CA PRO A 223 4.94 -1.94 21.28
C PRO A 223 4.20 -1.19 22.40
N GLU A 224 4.25 -1.71 23.63
CA GLU A 224 3.48 -1.17 24.76
C GLU A 224 3.86 0.28 25.12
N ASP A 225 5.14 0.63 24.98
CA ASP A 225 5.69 1.97 25.20
C ASP A 225 5.09 3.00 24.23
N ALA A 226 4.88 2.62 22.98
CA ALA A 226 4.21 3.47 21.99
C ALA A 226 2.73 3.70 22.34
N CYS A 227 2.07 2.72 22.96
CA CYS A 227 0.68 2.83 23.40
C CYS A 227 0.47 3.71 24.65
N GLU A 228 1.52 4.06 25.39
CA GLU A 228 1.39 4.93 26.57
C GLU A 228 0.90 6.34 26.23
N THR A 229 1.14 6.79 25.01
CA THR A 229 0.59 8.04 24.47
C THR A 229 -0.94 8.05 24.41
N HIS A 230 -1.57 6.87 24.37
CA HIS A 230 -3.03 6.68 24.39
C HIS A 230 -3.60 6.43 25.80
N LYS A 231 -2.75 6.34 26.84
CA LYS A 231 -3.21 6.32 28.24
C LYS A 231 -3.68 7.73 28.59
N ASN A 232 -4.99 7.94 28.71
CA ASN A 232 -5.52 9.17 29.29
C ASN A 232 -4.94 9.34 30.70
N GLN A 233 -4.34 10.50 31.00
CA GLN A 233 -3.67 10.82 32.27
C GLN A 233 -4.56 10.68 33.54
N ASN A 234 -5.85 10.38 33.38
CA ASN A 234 -6.83 10.32 34.47
C ASN A 234 -7.57 8.96 34.61
N ILE A 235 -7.17 7.88 33.91
CA ILE A 235 -7.86 6.58 34.03
C ILE A 235 -6.86 5.43 34.19
N THR A 236 -6.93 4.72 35.31
CA THR A 236 -6.20 3.48 35.64
C THR A 236 -6.71 2.26 34.85
N GLN A 237 -7.02 2.41 33.56
CA GLN A 237 -7.43 1.30 32.70
C GLN A 237 -6.27 0.90 31.78
N SER A 238 -6.04 -0.42 31.69
CA SER A 238 -5.15 -1.00 30.70
C SER A 238 -5.55 -0.56 29.29
N VAL A 239 -4.58 -0.29 28.42
CA VAL A 239 -4.84 0.07 27.02
C VAL A 239 -5.66 -1.06 26.38
N PRO A 240 -6.81 -0.77 25.71
CA PRO A 240 -7.60 -1.80 25.04
C PRO A 240 -6.80 -2.53 23.96
N GLU A 241 -6.98 -3.85 23.83
CA GLU A 241 -6.21 -4.67 22.88
C GLU A 241 -6.37 -4.24 21.42
N ILE A 242 -7.53 -3.69 21.06
CA ILE A 242 -7.81 -3.13 19.74
C ILE A 242 -6.79 -2.04 19.31
N ILE A 243 -6.17 -1.35 20.28
CA ILE A 243 -5.19 -0.30 20.00
C ILE A 243 -3.86 -0.89 19.52
N TYR A 244 -3.44 -2.03 20.09
CA TYR A 244 -2.09 -2.57 19.89
C TYR A 244 -2.03 -3.91 19.16
N SER A 245 -3.14 -4.63 18.98
CA SER A 245 -3.20 -5.89 18.23
C SER A 245 -3.94 -5.66 16.92
N LEU A 246 -3.25 -5.83 15.78
CA LEU A 246 -3.87 -5.69 14.47
C LEU A 246 -4.98 -6.74 14.27
N ARG A 247 -4.77 -7.96 14.77
CA ARG A 247 -5.76 -9.02 14.70
C ARG A 247 -7.07 -8.61 15.39
N VAL A 248 -7.01 -8.06 16.60
CA VAL A 248 -8.20 -7.62 17.34
C VAL A 248 -8.81 -6.37 16.69
N SER A 249 -7.96 -5.43 16.30
CA SER A 249 -8.29 -4.25 15.48
C SER A 249 -9.19 -4.56 14.29
N ILE A 250 -8.86 -5.59 13.51
CA ILE A 250 -9.63 -5.98 12.32
C ILE A 250 -10.86 -6.80 12.70
N SER A 251 -10.82 -7.59 13.77
CA SER A 251 -11.93 -8.49 14.16
C SER A 251 -13.10 -7.77 14.83
N ASP A 252 -12.83 -6.73 15.62
CA ASP A 252 -13.86 -6.06 16.43
C ASP A 252 -14.70 -5.03 15.64
N GLY A 253 -14.31 -4.70 14.42
CA GLY A 253 -15.10 -3.85 13.52
C GLY A 253 -15.31 -2.39 13.99
N GLU A 254 -14.64 -1.93 15.03
CA GLU A 254 -14.73 -0.53 15.47
C GLU A 254 -13.60 0.31 14.82
N PRO A 255 -13.90 1.45 14.18
CA PRO A 255 -12.89 2.28 13.53
C PRO A 255 -11.91 2.86 14.57
N ILE A 256 -10.64 2.46 14.48
CA ILE A 256 -9.56 3.02 15.29
C ILE A 256 -9.20 4.41 14.75
N GLY A 257 -9.80 5.46 15.34
CA GLY A 257 -9.20 6.80 15.33
C GLY A 257 -9.84 7.88 14.46
N SER A 258 -11.17 7.94 14.30
CA SER A 258 -11.82 9.08 13.64
C SER A 258 -12.55 10.00 14.64
N GLN A 259 -11.86 11.04 15.14
CA GLN A 259 -12.53 12.27 15.63
C GLN A 259 -13.05 13.17 14.48
N ALA A 260 -12.92 12.73 13.23
CA ALA A 260 -13.64 13.31 12.10
C ALA A 260 -14.42 12.16 11.45
N GLY A 261 -15.70 12.03 11.79
CA GLY A 261 -16.51 10.90 11.39
C GLY A 261 -16.54 10.72 9.87
N PHE A 262 -16.10 9.55 9.40
CA PHE A 262 -16.47 8.88 8.16
C PHE A 262 -16.00 7.42 8.25
N GLY A 263 -16.85 6.48 7.81
CA GLY A 263 -16.44 5.12 7.42
C GLY A 263 -16.60 4.05 8.50
N ALA A 264 -17.64 3.23 8.35
CA ALA A 264 -17.94 2.09 9.20
C ALA A 264 -17.04 0.90 8.88
N CYS A 265 -16.23 0.44 9.84
CA CYS A 265 -15.74 -0.94 9.81
C CYS A 265 -16.94 -1.86 10.09
N LYS A 266 -17.31 -2.68 9.12
CA LYS A 266 -18.08 -3.91 9.34
C LYS A 266 -17.47 -4.95 8.41
N TYR A 267 -16.48 -5.67 8.90
CA TYR A 267 -15.96 -6.84 8.18
C TYR A 267 -16.31 -8.12 8.93
N LEU A 268 -17.40 -8.69 8.39
CA LEU A 268 -17.98 -10.04 8.33
C LEU A 268 -17.38 -11.21 9.16
N PRO A 269 -18.24 -12.16 9.58
CA PRO A 269 -17.84 -13.45 10.18
C PRO A 269 -17.17 -14.42 9.19
#